data_AF-A0A0L0RZ32-F1
#
_entry.id   AF-A0A0L0RZ32-F1
#
_cell.length_a   1.000
_cell.length_b   1.000
_cell.length_c   1.000
_cell.angle_alpha   90.00
_cell.angle_beta   90.00
_cell.angle_gamma   90.00
#
_symmetry.space_group_name_H-M   'P 1'
#
loop_
_entity.id
_entity.type
_entity.pdbx_description
1 polymer ?
#
loop_
_entity_poly.entity_id
_entity_poly.type
_entity_poly.pdbx_seq_one_letter_code
_entity_poly.pdbx_strand_id
1 'polypeptide(L)'
;MPRSAQSLRLPSLVRLLSQVSRAHLSALQPRPFTPNTTNPVRRPIMTSAPNSAPSSSPAPTKPAAADEPAWIQIHADACKRGEETYTDPVTGYSVFTAVSHKKRGYCCGNQCRHCPYEYRNVGKPDLLAQDKKAAQARKRAEKAAAAEAAAAATSGASGNSPAPARGADAKSLQW
;
A
#
# COMPACT_ATOMS: atom_id res chain seq x y z
N MET A 1 -68.87 -15.16 32.58
CA MET A 1 -68.36 -14.37 31.44
C MET A 1 -66.82 -14.39 31.47
N PRO A 2 -66.12 -15.42 30.98
CA PRO A 2 -64.67 -15.35 30.80
C PRO A 2 -64.33 -14.62 29.49
N ARG A 3 -63.49 -13.58 29.56
CA ARG A 3 -63.01 -12.80 28.42
C ARG A 3 -62.04 -13.63 27.59
N SER A 4 -62.35 -13.79 26.30
CA SER A 4 -61.57 -14.51 25.30
C SER A 4 -60.15 -13.93 25.14
N ALA A 5 -59.14 -14.78 25.30
CA ALA A 5 -57.76 -14.47 24.92
C ALA A 5 -57.63 -14.55 23.39
N GLN A 6 -57.25 -13.45 22.76
CA GLN A 6 -57.01 -13.39 21.32
C GLN A 6 -55.64 -14.00 21.01
N SER A 7 -55.63 -15.08 20.23
CA SER A 7 -54.44 -15.76 19.74
C SER A 7 -53.78 -14.90 18.66
N LEU A 8 -52.63 -14.30 18.97
CA LEU A 8 -51.79 -13.61 18.00
C LEU A 8 -51.08 -14.64 17.13
N ARG A 9 -51.51 -14.75 15.87
CA ARG A 9 -50.85 -15.58 14.86
C ARG A 9 -49.55 -14.89 14.42
N LEU A 10 -48.40 -15.49 14.73
CA LEU A 10 -47.13 -15.07 14.14
C LEU A 10 -47.08 -15.47 12.65
N PRO A 11 -46.59 -14.59 11.74
CA PRO A 11 -46.38 -14.96 10.36
C PRO A 11 -45.24 -15.98 10.24
N SER A 12 -45.43 -16.98 9.38
CA SER A 12 -44.45 -18.04 9.08
C SER A 12 -43.14 -17.45 8.54
N LEU A 13 -42.04 -17.87 9.16
CA LEU A 13 -40.64 -17.51 8.90
C LEU A 13 -40.16 -17.73 7.44
N VAL A 14 -40.97 -18.39 6.59
CA VAL A 14 -40.62 -18.71 5.19
C VAL A 14 -40.78 -17.51 4.24
N ARG A 15 -41.53 -16.46 4.63
CA ARG A 15 -41.85 -15.34 3.72
C ARG A 15 -40.94 -14.11 3.79
N LEU A 16 -39.89 -14.12 4.62
CA LEU A 16 -39.01 -12.96 4.79
C LEU A 16 -37.74 -12.98 3.91
N LEU A 17 -37.50 -14.05 3.13
CA LEU A 17 -36.28 -14.21 2.32
C LEU A 17 -36.48 -14.02 0.80
N SER A 18 -37.63 -13.51 0.35
CA SER A 18 -37.98 -13.45 -1.09
C SER A 18 -38.26 -12.04 -1.64
N GLN A 19 -37.68 -10.98 -1.06
CA GLN A 19 -37.80 -9.60 -1.57
C GLN A 19 -36.47 -8.88 -1.85
N VAL A 20 -35.35 -9.59 -1.98
CA VAL A 20 -34.09 -8.98 -2.47
C VAL A 20 -33.94 -9.16 -3.99
N SER A 21 -35.04 -9.11 -4.74
CA SER A 21 -35.02 -9.33 -6.19
C SER A 21 -35.41 -8.07 -6.96
N ARG A 22 -34.43 -7.56 -7.73
CA ARG A 22 -34.57 -6.90 -9.06
C ARG A 22 -34.62 -5.36 -9.17
N ALA A 23 -34.16 -4.56 -8.21
CA ALA A 23 -34.13 -3.09 -8.39
C ALA A 23 -32.75 -2.43 -8.57
N HIS A 24 -31.62 -3.14 -8.40
CA HIS A 24 -30.28 -2.51 -8.50
C HIS A 24 -29.40 -3.03 -9.65
N LEU A 25 -29.96 -3.80 -10.59
CA LEU A 25 -29.24 -4.33 -11.76
C LEU A 25 -29.58 -3.61 -13.08
N SER A 26 -30.14 -2.40 -13.01
CA SER A 26 -30.58 -1.62 -14.19
C SER A 26 -29.88 -0.27 -14.31
N ALA A 27 -28.57 -0.21 -14.01
CA ALA A 27 -27.74 0.99 -14.23
C ALA A 27 -26.51 0.71 -15.13
N LEU A 28 -26.51 -0.41 -15.85
CA LEU A 28 -25.50 -0.76 -16.86
C LEU A 28 -26.16 -0.74 -18.24
N GLN A 29 -26.60 0.44 -18.68
CA GLN A 29 -26.86 0.64 -20.12
C GLN A 29 -25.54 1.06 -20.77
N PRO A 30 -25.07 0.37 -21.83
CA PRO A 30 -23.93 0.83 -22.60
C PRO A 30 -24.29 2.15 -23.29
N ARG A 31 -23.46 3.17 -23.07
CA ARG A 31 -23.59 4.45 -23.76
C ARG A 31 -23.33 4.24 -25.26
N PRO A 32 -24.14 4.80 -26.17
CA PRO A 32 -23.84 4.73 -27.60
C PRO A 32 -22.52 5.45 -27.89
N PHE A 33 -21.64 4.78 -28.63
CA PHE A 33 -20.37 5.32 -29.08
C PHE A 33 -20.64 6.35 -30.19
N THR A 34 -20.36 7.63 -29.93
CA THR A 34 -20.34 8.66 -30.97
C THR A 34 -18.91 8.81 -31.49
N PRO A 35 -18.60 8.41 -32.73
CA PRO A 35 -17.34 8.83 -33.35
C PRO A 35 -17.46 10.32 -33.67
N ASN A 36 -16.81 11.17 -32.87
CA ASN A 36 -16.64 12.58 -33.22
C ASN A 36 -15.70 12.67 -34.44
N THR A 37 -16.31 12.61 -35.62
CA THR A 37 -15.73 12.94 -36.90
C THR A 37 -16.00 14.41 -37.16
N THR A 38 -15.11 15.28 -36.71
CA THR A 38 -14.76 16.58 -37.34
C THR A 38 -13.84 17.36 -36.41
N ASN A 39 -12.53 17.42 -36.70
CA ASN A 39 -11.94 18.69 -37.14
C ASN A 39 -10.51 18.47 -37.70
N PRO A 40 -10.31 18.65 -39.02
CA PRO A 40 -9.01 18.65 -39.65
C PRO A 40 -8.40 20.05 -39.64
N VAL A 41 -7.43 20.31 -38.76
CA VAL A 41 -6.45 21.39 -39.00
C VAL A 41 -5.05 20.85 -38.73
N ARG A 42 -4.55 20.12 -39.73
CA ARG A 42 -3.12 19.88 -39.92
C ARG A 42 -2.47 21.24 -40.17
N ARG A 43 -1.73 21.77 -39.19
CA ARG A 43 -0.80 22.87 -39.42
C ARG A 43 0.39 22.35 -40.25
N PRO A 44 0.84 23.08 -41.29
CA PRO A 44 2.05 22.72 -42.01
C PRO A 44 3.26 22.83 -41.09
N ILE A 45 4.07 21.76 -41.08
CA ILE A 45 5.34 21.65 -40.36
C ILE A 45 6.32 22.57 -41.09
N MET A 46 6.71 23.68 -40.45
CA MET A 46 7.84 24.48 -40.91
C MET A 46 9.12 23.69 -40.62
N THR A 47 9.69 23.15 -41.69
CA THR A 47 11.02 22.54 -41.74
C THR A 47 12.08 23.60 -41.58
N SER A 48 12.88 23.53 -40.51
CA SER A 48 14.26 24.06 -40.53
C SER A 48 15.09 23.46 -39.39
N ALA A 49 15.97 22.51 -39.76
CA ALA A 49 17.36 22.35 -39.33
C ALA A 49 17.72 20.85 -39.24
N PRO A 50 18.60 20.32 -40.10
CA PRO A 50 19.29 19.06 -39.79
C PRO A 50 20.31 19.37 -38.68
N ASN A 51 19.96 19.05 -37.44
CA ASN A 51 20.95 18.96 -36.37
C ASN A 51 21.81 17.72 -36.66
N SER A 52 22.92 17.96 -37.35
CA SER A 52 24.06 17.05 -37.38
C SER A 52 24.68 17.03 -35.97
N ALA A 53 24.19 16.15 -35.12
CA ALA A 53 24.93 15.70 -33.95
C ALA A 53 25.47 14.29 -34.27
N PRO A 54 26.79 14.06 -34.26
CA PRO A 54 27.30 12.70 -34.36
C PRO A 54 26.89 11.95 -33.08
N SER A 55 25.88 11.09 -33.16
CA SER A 55 25.53 10.13 -32.11
C SER A 55 26.56 9.00 -32.11
N SER A 56 27.79 9.33 -31.76
CA SER A 56 28.80 8.36 -31.34
C SER A 56 28.84 8.37 -29.82
N SER A 57 27.72 8.06 -29.17
CA SER A 57 27.76 7.63 -27.78
C SER A 57 28.25 6.19 -27.82
N PRO A 58 29.48 5.89 -27.40
CA PRO A 58 29.94 4.51 -27.33
C PRO A 58 28.97 3.73 -26.46
N ALA A 59 28.57 2.54 -26.93
CA ALA A 59 27.81 1.59 -26.11
C ALA A 59 28.52 1.43 -24.76
N PRO A 60 27.81 1.37 -23.63
CA PRO A 60 28.44 1.30 -22.31
C PRO A 60 29.24 0.00 -22.22
N THR A 61 30.55 0.11 -22.47
CA THR A 61 31.51 -0.93 -22.12
C THR A 61 31.52 -1.02 -20.61
N LYS A 62 31.15 -2.20 -20.11
CA LYS A 62 31.18 -2.56 -18.68
C LYS A 62 32.47 -1.99 -18.05
N PRO A 63 32.40 -1.12 -17.03
CA PRO A 63 33.59 -0.53 -16.44
C PRO A 63 34.56 -1.64 -16.05
N ALA A 64 35.82 -1.52 -16.45
CA ALA A 64 36.88 -2.38 -15.94
C ALA A 64 36.88 -2.25 -14.39
N ALA A 65 37.10 -3.37 -13.69
CA ALA A 65 36.84 -3.56 -12.26
C ALA A 65 37.59 -2.63 -11.27
N ALA A 66 38.24 -1.56 -11.74
CA ALA A 66 38.94 -0.57 -10.92
C ALA A 66 38.05 0.62 -10.50
N ASP A 67 36.89 0.85 -11.13
CA ASP A 67 36.02 2.01 -10.88
C ASP A 67 34.63 1.62 -10.33
N GLU A 68 34.53 0.53 -9.56
CA GLU A 68 33.28 0.19 -8.88
C GLU A 68 32.96 1.29 -7.85
N PRO A 69 31.83 2.01 -7.98
CA PRO A 69 31.62 3.17 -7.15
C PRO A 69 31.35 2.77 -5.70
N ALA A 70 32.00 3.46 -4.75
CA ALA A 70 32.02 3.11 -3.33
C ALA A 70 30.63 2.89 -2.69
N TRP A 71 29.58 3.48 -3.25
CA TRP A 71 28.20 3.28 -2.79
C TRP A 71 27.67 1.84 -3.00
N ILE A 72 28.26 1.02 -3.88
CA ILE A 72 27.80 -0.37 -4.11
C ILE A 72 28.03 -1.23 -2.88
N GLN A 73 29.24 -1.20 -2.31
CA GLN A 73 29.59 -1.99 -1.13
C GLN A 73 28.81 -1.52 0.11
N ILE A 74 28.75 -0.20 0.33
CA ILE A 74 28.00 0.39 1.45
C ILE A 74 26.52 0.04 1.35
N HIS A 75 25.94 0.09 0.14
CA HIS A 75 24.57 -0.35 -0.10
C HIS A 75 24.38 -1.84 0.23
N ALA A 76 25.29 -2.70 -0.23
CA ALA A 76 25.21 -4.14 0.01
C ALA A 76 25.27 -4.46 1.51
N ASP A 77 26.18 -3.80 2.24
CA ASP A 77 26.31 -3.93 3.68
C ASP A 77 25.06 -3.44 4.42
N ALA A 78 24.50 -2.29 4.03
CA ALA A 78 23.25 -1.77 4.58
C ALA A 78 22.10 -2.76 4.32
N CYS A 79 22.01 -3.33 3.11
CA CYS A 79 21.02 -4.36 2.78
C CYS A 79 21.18 -5.62 3.64
N LYS A 80 22.42 -6.06 3.88
CA LYS A 80 22.73 -7.22 4.74
C LYS A 80 22.31 -6.99 6.19
N ARG A 81 22.43 -5.75 6.68
CA ARG A 81 21.94 -5.34 8.02
C ARG A 81 20.44 -5.08 8.07
N GLY A 82 19.73 -5.11 6.94
CA GLY A 82 18.31 -4.79 6.87
C GLY A 82 18.01 -3.29 7.04
N GLU A 83 19.01 -2.43 6.85
CA GLU A 83 18.85 -0.98 6.94
C GLU A 83 18.09 -0.43 5.73
N GLU A 84 17.24 0.56 5.98
CA GLU A 84 16.41 1.17 4.95
C GLU A 84 17.13 2.25 4.15
N THR A 85 18.21 2.81 4.69
CA THR A 85 18.98 3.88 4.08
C THR A 85 20.47 3.69 4.32
N TYR A 86 21.30 4.28 3.48
CA TYR A 86 22.74 4.45 3.69
C TYR A 86 23.16 5.87 3.33
N THR A 87 24.32 6.31 3.80
CA THR A 87 24.89 7.61 3.43
C THR A 87 25.80 7.44 2.22
N ASP A 88 25.54 8.18 1.14
CA ASP A 88 26.42 8.21 -0.03
C ASP A 88 27.76 8.87 0.36
N PRO A 89 28.90 8.18 0.22
CA PRO A 89 30.20 8.70 0.63
C PRO A 89 30.66 9.90 -0.21
N VAL A 90 30.12 10.06 -1.42
CA VAL A 90 30.49 11.16 -2.33
C VAL A 90 29.62 12.38 -2.08
N THR A 91 28.29 12.18 -1.98
CA THR A 91 27.35 13.31 -1.90
C THR A 91 26.92 13.65 -0.47
N GLY A 92 27.17 12.76 0.50
CA GLY A 92 26.70 12.88 1.88
C GLY A 92 25.19 12.70 2.06
N TYR A 93 24.45 12.32 1.02
CA TYR A 93 22.99 12.19 1.08
C TYR A 93 22.56 10.84 1.64
N SER A 94 21.39 10.84 2.31
CA SER A 94 20.74 9.60 2.69
C SER A 94 20.01 9.00 1.50
N VAL A 95 20.43 7.79 1.08
CA VAL A 95 19.91 7.08 -0.09
C VAL A 95 19.16 5.83 0.39
N PHE A 96 17.94 5.64 -0.11
CA PHE A 96 17.14 4.45 0.20
C PHE A 96 17.74 3.17 -0.39
N THR A 97 17.77 2.11 0.40
CA THR A 97 18.18 0.77 -0.01
C THR A 97 17.05 0.04 -0.75
N ALA A 98 17.39 -1.11 -1.35
CA ALA A 98 16.39 -2.01 -1.94
C ALA A 98 15.43 -2.57 -0.87
N VAL A 99 15.92 -2.73 0.37
CA VAL A 99 15.12 -3.18 1.52
C VAL A 99 13.99 -2.21 1.82
N SER A 100 14.24 -0.89 1.84
CA SER A 100 13.18 0.09 2.07
C SER A 100 12.10 0.04 0.98
N HIS A 101 12.49 -0.17 -0.28
CA HIS A 101 11.53 -0.31 -1.38
C HIS A 101 10.69 -1.60 -1.30
N LYS A 102 11.29 -2.70 -0.85
CA LYS A 102 10.57 -3.96 -0.58
C LYS A 102 9.58 -3.79 0.58
N LYS A 103 10.00 -3.19 1.70
CA LYS A 103 9.14 -2.88 2.86
C LYS A 103 8.02 -1.89 2.52
N ARG A 104 8.28 -0.96 1.61
CA ARG A 104 7.26 -0.04 1.07
C ARG A 104 6.24 -0.78 0.21
N GLY A 105 6.70 -1.75 -0.60
CA GLY A 105 5.86 -2.61 -1.41
C GLY A 105 5.39 -2.02 -2.73
N TYR A 106 5.95 -0.89 -3.18
CA TYR A 106 5.65 -0.29 -4.49
C TYR A 106 6.78 0.63 -5.00
N CYS A 107 6.81 0.89 -6.32
CA CYS A 107 7.69 1.88 -6.93
C CYS A 107 7.22 3.30 -6.61
N CYS A 108 8.09 4.12 -6.01
CA CYS A 108 7.74 5.49 -5.58
C CYS A 108 7.68 6.53 -6.70
N GLY A 109 8.18 6.22 -7.90
CA GLY A 109 8.19 7.13 -9.05
C GLY A 109 9.35 8.13 -9.09
N ASN A 110 10.28 8.11 -8.12
CA ASN A 110 11.36 9.09 -7.99
C ASN A 110 12.70 8.66 -8.63
N GLN A 111 12.69 7.63 -9.47
CA GLN A 111 13.88 7.11 -10.15
C GLN A 111 15.07 6.81 -9.21
N CYS A 112 14.79 6.22 -8.04
CA CYS A 112 15.82 5.89 -7.05
C CYS A 112 16.84 4.87 -7.58
N ARG A 113 18.11 5.00 -7.16
CA ARG A 113 19.24 4.19 -7.67
C ARG A 113 19.06 2.67 -7.50
N HIS A 114 18.32 2.22 -6.49
CA HIS A 114 18.13 0.82 -6.14
C HIS A 114 16.67 0.36 -6.19
N CYS A 115 15.96 0.70 -7.28
CA CYS A 115 14.55 0.35 -7.43
C CYS A 115 14.36 -1.13 -7.84
N PRO A 116 13.75 -1.99 -7.01
CA PRO A 116 13.52 -3.41 -7.36
C PRO A 116 12.33 -3.63 -8.31
N TYR A 117 11.72 -2.56 -8.80
CA TYR A 117 10.50 -2.58 -9.60
C TYR A 117 10.71 -1.98 -11.00
N GLU A 118 11.95 -1.95 -11.49
CA GLU A 118 12.30 -1.51 -12.85
C GLU A 118 11.67 -0.16 -13.22
N TYR A 119 11.67 0.79 -12.28
CA TYR A 119 11.16 2.16 -12.49
C TYR A 119 9.71 2.25 -13.01
N ARG A 120 8.88 1.22 -12.76
CA ARG A 120 7.53 1.09 -13.32
C ARG A 120 6.66 2.35 -13.26
N ASN A 121 6.78 3.13 -12.18
CA ASN A 121 5.91 4.27 -11.89
C ASN A 121 6.54 5.64 -12.19
N VAL A 122 7.78 5.68 -12.69
CA VAL A 122 8.43 6.93 -13.07
C VAL A 122 7.68 7.57 -14.24
N GLY A 123 7.23 8.81 -14.06
CA GLY A 123 6.43 9.55 -15.04
C GLY A 123 4.99 9.04 -15.24
N LYS A 124 4.51 8.12 -14.40
CA LYS A 124 3.18 7.50 -14.53
C LYS A 124 2.35 7.67 -13.24
N PRO A 125 1.70 8.84 -13.06
CA PRO A 125 1.00 9.15 -11.81
C PRO A 125 -0.17 8.18 -11.53
N ASP A 126 -0.85 7.70 -12.57
CA ASP A 126 -1.97 6.76 -12.42
C ASP A 126 -1.49 5.40 -11.85
N LEU A 127 -0.38 4.87 -12.37
CA LEU A 127 0.21 3.62 -11.86
C LEU A 127 0.74 3.80 -10.42
N LEU A 128 1.35 4.95 -10.14
CA LEU A 128 1.80 5.28 -8.78
C LEU A 128 0.64 5.27 -7.78
N ALA A 129 -0.48 5.92 -8.13
CA ALA A 129 -1.66 5.96 -7.27
C ALA A 129 -2.25 4.57 -7.04
N GLN A 130 -2.35 3.76 -8.09
CA GLN A 130 -2.86 2.39 -8.03
C GLN A 130 -1.98 1.50 -7.13
N ASP A 131 -0.67 1.47 -7.37
CA ASP A 131 0.27 0.64 -6.61
C ASP A 131 0.37 1.08 -5.15
N LYS A 132 0.34 2.39 -4.89
CA LYS A 132 0.33 2.94 -3.52
C LYS A 132 -0.92 2.51 -2.76
N LYS A 133 -2.10 2.56 -3.40
CA LYS A 133 -3.37 2.09 -2.81
C LYS A 133 -3.30 0.60 -2.51
N ALA A 134 -2.80 -0.21 -3.45
CA ALA A 134 -2.63 -1.65 -3.25
C ALA A 134 -1.67 -1.97 -2.09
N ALA A 135 -0.53 -1.28 -2.00
CA ALA A 135 0.42 -1.44 -0.90
C ALA A 135 -0.18 -1.07 0.46
N GLN A 136 -0.95 0.03 0.53
CA GLN A 136 -1.65 0.41 1.76
C GLN A 136 -2.70 -0.62 2.18
N ALA A 137 -3.45 -1.17 1.23
CA ALA A 137 -4.43 -2.23 1.51
C ALA A 137 -3.76 -3.48 2.10
N ARG A 138 -2.64 -3.93 1.54
CA ARG A 138 -1.87 -5.06 2.09
C ARG A 138 -1.40 -4.82 3.51
N LYS A 139 -0.85 -3.63 3.80
CA LYS A 139 -0.41 -3.26 5.17
C LYS A 139 -1.58 -3.20 6.16
N ARG A 140 -2.75 -2.71 5.72
CA ARG A 140 -3.95 -2.70 6.55
C ARG A 140 -4.42 -4.12 6.86
N ALA A 141 -4.39 -5.01 5.87
CA ALA A 141 -4.74 -6.42 6.06
C ALA A 141 -3.76 -7.13 7.01
N GLU A 142 -2.45 -6.93 6.83
CA GLU A 142 -1.41 -7.45 7.73
C GLU A 142 -1.60 -6.95 9.17
N LYS A 143 -1.84 -5.64 9.34
CA LYS A 143 -2.10 -5.06 10.66
C LYS A 143 -3.39 -5.58 11.29
N ALA A 144 -4.45 -5.76 10.50
CA ALA A 144 -5.71 -6.33 10.97
C ALA A 144 -5.50 -7.78 11.45
N ALA A 145 -4.83 -8.62 10.66
CA ALA A 145 -4.49 -9.98 11.05
C ALA A 145 -3.60 -10.02 12.31
N ALA A 146 -2.63 -9.12 12.44
CA ALA A 146 -1.81 -8.99 13.65
C ALA A 146 -2.64 -8.56 14.87
N ALA A 147 -3.62 -7.66 14.68
CA ALA A 147 -4.52 -7.23 15.75
C ALA A 147 -5.48 -8.35 16.17
N GLU A 148 -6.00 -9.15 15.23
CA GLU A 148 -6.81 -10.34 15.50
C GLU A 148 -6.00 -11.39 16.28
N ALA A 149 -4.76 -11.65 15.87
CA ALA A 149 -3.86 -12.56 16.59
C ALA A 149 -3.54 -12.06 18.02
N ALA A 150 -3.32 -10.75 18.20
CA ALA A 150 -3.12 -10.16 19.52
C ALA A 150 -4.37 -10.25 20.40
N ALA A 151 -5.56 -10.02 19.84
CA ALA A 151 -6.83 -10.16 20.56
C ALA A 151 -7.07 -11.60 21.03
N ALA A 152 -6.77 -12.59 20.19
CA ALA A 152 -6.84 -14.01 20.55
C ALA A 152 -5.86 -14.36 21.71
N ALA A 153 -4.65 -13.80 21.71
CA ALA A 153 -3.69 -14.01 22.79
C ALA A 153 -4.14 -13.40 24.13
N THR A 154 -4.81 -12.24 24.11
CA THR A 154 -5.30 -11.58 25.35
C THR A 154 -6.51 -12.26 25.98
N SER A 155 -7.34 -12.96 25.20
CA SER A 155 -8.54 -13.64 25.71
C SER A 155 -8.24 -14.99 26.38
N GLY A 156 -7.02 -15.52 26.24
CA GLY A 156 -6.56 -16.73 26.94
C GLY A 156 -6.00 -16.51 28.35
N ALA A 157 -5.81 -15.27 28.81
CA ALA A 157 -5.20 -14.97 30.12
C ALA A 157 -6.21 -14.72 31.27
N SER A 158 -7.52 -14.80 31.02
CA SER A 158 -8.54 -14.68 32.07
C SER A 158 -8.83 -16.04 32.71
N GLY A 159 -7.85 -16.55 33.46
CA GLY A 159 -7.93 -17.78 34.23
C GLY A 159 -7.35 -17.58 35.63
N ASN A 160 -8.14 -16.99 36.52
CA ASN A 160 -8.04 -16.98 37.99
C ASN A 160 -6.64 -16.77 38.61
N SER A 161 -6.23 -15.51 38.86
CA SER A 161 -5.24 -15.19 39.89
C SER A 161 -5.96 -14.72 41.16
N PRO A 162 -5.70 -15.34 42.34
CA PRO A 162 -6.32 -14.93 43.58
C PRO A 162 -5.86 -13.52 43.97
N ALA A 163 -6.81 -12.70 44.42
CA ALA A 163 -6.59 -11.34 44.88
C ALA A 163 -5.47 -11.27 45.95
N PRO A 164 -4.56 -10.28 45.90
CA PRO A 164 -3.63 -10.07 47.00
C PRO A 164 -4.42 -9.69 48.25
N ALA A 165 -4.29 -10.52 49.29
CA ALA A 165 -4.88 -10.28 50.59
C ALA A 165 -4.44 -8.92 51.13
N ARG A 166 -5.41 -8.06 51.42
CA ARG A 166 -5.22 -6.77 52.08
C ARG A 166 -4.68 -6.99 53.50
N GLY A 167 -3.40 -6.73 53.71
CA GLY A 167 -2.82 -6.52 55.03
C GLY A 167 -2.99 -5.05 55.42
N ALA A 168 -3.84 -4.82 56.42
CA ALA A 168 -4.02 -3.52 57.05
C ALA A 168 -2.87 -3.26 58.02
N ASP A 169 -2.20 -2.11 57.91
CA ASP A 169 -1.51 -1.49 59.05
C ASP A 169 -1.51 0.03 58.89
N ALA A 170 -2.60 0.60 59.40
CA ALA A 170 -2.69 2.01 59.73
C ALA A 170 -1.86 2.28 60.98
N LYS A 171 -0.63 2.77 60.81
CA LYS A 171 0.05 3.63 61.80
C LYS A 171 1.29 4.27 61.20
N SER A 172 1.10 5.48 60.70
CA SER A 172 2.18 6.47 60.65
C SER A 172 1.60 7.82 61.08
N LEU A 173 1.58 8.01 62.40
CA LEU A 173 1.72 9.32 63.01
C LEU A 173 3.23 9.59 63.06
N GLN A 174 3.72 10.54 62.28
CA GLN A 174 4.75 11.47 62.74
C GLN A 174 4.82 12.66 61.77
N TRP A 175 4.72 13.82 62.41
CA TRP A 175 4.80 15.19 61.92
C TRP A 175 6.19 15.52 61.38
#